data_AF-A0A967LAD7-F1
#
_entry.id   AF-A0A967LAD7-F1
#
_cell.length_a   1.000
_cell.length_b   1.000
_cell.length_c   1.000
_cell.angle_alpha   90.00
_cell.angle_beta   90.00
_cell.angle_gamma   90.00
#
_symmetry.space_group_name_H-M   'P 1'
#
loop_
_entity.id
_entity.type
_entity.pdbx_description
1 polymer ?
#
loop_
_entity_poly.entity_id
_entity_poly.type
_entity_poly.pdbx_seq_one_letter_code
_entity_poly.pdbx_strand_id
1 'polypeptide(L)'
;MPLLLALSCPSGSGTPVVEAVTFAAEPGEIYVPLGEAAKALGWPVQPDGADKQVRLNGSTIPTKALRRLLDGTKLVRISHLEGTGAPVIRNQSGKALNVGPAVRYFTAVVDDKRAEVSLAEQRLRCWQGKRLVLESRISSGRRGSTPTGSFR
;
A
#
# COMPACT_ATOMS: atom_id res chain seq x y z
N MET A 1 -28.80 43.61 -1.78
CA MET A 1 -27.54 43.14 -2.39
C MET A 1 -27.12 41.85 -1.70
N PRO A 2 -27.47 40.65 -2.22
CA PRO A 2 -27.01 39.41 -1.60
C PRO A 2 -25.60 39.07 -2.10
N LEU A 3 -24.70 38.85 -1.15
CA LEU A 3 -23.32 38.42 -1.37
C LEU A 3 -23.31 36.92 -1.68
N LEU A 4 -23.05 36.54 -2.93
CA LEU A 4 -22.85 35.13 -3.31
C LEU A 4 -21.47 34.67 -2.82
N LEU A 5 -21.45 33.81 -1.81
CA LEU A 5 -20.27 33.02 -1.45
C LEU A 5 -20.03 31.95 -2.52
N ALA A 6 -19.04 32.18 -3.38
CA ALA A 6 -18.53 31.16 -4.28
C ALA A 6 -17.77 30.10 -3.46
N LEU A 7 -18.38 28.93 -3.28
CA LEU A 7 -17.69 27.74 -2.81
C LEU A 7 -16.70 27.32 -3.90
N SER A 8 -15.44 27.73 -3.74
CA SER A 8 -14.33 27.19 -4.51
C SER A 8 -14.17 25.72 -4.11
N CYS A 9 -14.64 24.82 -4.97
CA CYS A 9 -14.37 23.40 -4.84
C CYS A 9 -12.96 23.15 -5.38
N PRO A 10 -11.99 22.66 -4.59
CA PRO A 10 -10.72 22.23 -5.15
C PRO A 10 -10.98 20.97 -5.99
N SER A 11 -11.11 21.16 -7.30
CA SER A 11 -11.09 20.08 -8.29
C SER A 11 -9.68 19.51 -8.35
N GLY A 12 -9.33 18.64 -7.40
CA GLY A 12 -8.23 17.71 -7.54
C GLY A 12 -8.63 16.67 -8.59
N SER A 13 -8.32 16.93 -9.86
CA SER A 13 -8.62 16.05 -10.98
C SER A 13 -7.67 14.86 -10.98
N GLY A 14 -8.09 13.77 -10.34
CA GLY A 14 -7.44 12.46 -10.40
C GLY A 14 -7.95 11.57 -9.28
N THR A 15 -8.46 10.38 -9.63
CA THR A 15 -8.72 9.34 -8.63
C THR A 15 -7.41 9.06 -7.89
N PRO A 16 -7.38 9.13 -6.55
CA PRO A 16 -6.16 8.86 -5.81
C PRO A 16 -5.68 7.44 -6.11
N VAL A 17 -4.41 7.32 -6.52
CA VAL A 17 -3.77 6.02 -6.78
C VAL A 17 -2.95 5.64 -5.56
N VAL A 18 -3.15 4.42 -5.08
CA VAL A 18 -2.44 3.87 -3.93
C VAL A 18 -1.65 2.64 -4.38
N GLU A 19 -0.33 2.68 -4.18
CA GLU A 19 0.55 1.56 -4.52
C GLU A 19 0.31 0.38 -3.55
N ALA A 20 -0.14 -0.74 -4.11
CA ALA A 20 -0.43 -1.96 -3.40
C ALA A 20 0.75 -2.95 -3.43
N VAL A 21 0.84 -3.78 -2.40
CA VAL A 21 1.91 -4.77 -2.22
C VAL A 21 1.29 -6.16 -2.11
N THR A 22 2.01 -7.16 -2.60
CA THR A 22 1.62 -8.58 -2.52
C THR A 22 2.78 -9.38 -1.94
N PHE A 23 2.49 -10.39 -1.14
CA PHE A 23 3.50 -11.21 -0.50
C PHE A 23 3.43 -12.66 -0.99
N ALA A 24 4.58 -13.25 -1.30
CA ALA A 24 4.63 -14.65 -1.72
C ALA A 24 4.16 -15.62 -0.62
N ALA A 25 4.29 -15.22 0.65
CA ALA A 25 3.80 -16.01 1.79
C ALA A 25 2.26 -16.15 1.82
N GLU A 26 1.55 -15.23 1.17
CA GLU A 26 0.08 -15.22 1.10
C GLU A 26 -0.37 -14.92 -0.33
N PRO A 27 -0.34 -15.93 -1.22
CA PRO A 27 -0.70 -15.74 -2.62
C PRO A 27 -2.14 -15.24 -2.78
N GLY A 28 -2.34 -14.26 -3.65
CA GLY A 28 -3.66 -13.69 -3.95
C GLY A 28 -4.12 -12.58 -2.99
N GLU A 29 -3.45 -12.39 -1.86
CA GLU A 29 -3.75 -11.29 -0.94
C GLU A 29 -3.08 -9.99 -1.39
N ILE A 30 -3.87 -8.92 -1.45
CA ILE A 30 -3.43 -7.59 -1.83
C ILE A 30 -3.48 -6.68 -0.61
N TYR A 31 -2.36 -6.01 -0.37
CA TYR A 31 -2.16 -5.13 0.76
C TYR A 31 -2.05 -3.69 0.29
N VAL A 32 -2.66 -2.78 1.04
CA VAL A 32 -2.53 -1.33 0.83
C VAL A 32 -2.08 -0.64 2.11
N PRO A 33 -1.33 0.48 2.02
CA PRO A 33 -1.01 1.30 3.17
C PRO A 33 -2.28 1.83 3.84
N LEU A 34 -2.43 1.53 5.13
CA LEU A 34 -3.62 1.88 5.89
C LEU A 34 -3.83 3.40 5.95
N GLY A 35 -2.75 4.16 6.14
CA GLY A 35 -2.82 5.61 6.23
C GLY A 35 -3.26 6.27 4.91
N GLU A 36 -2.73 5.79 3.79
CA GLU A 36 -3.09 6.31 2.46
C GLU A 36 -4.51 5.90 2.07
N ALA A 37 -4.88 4.64 2.30
CA ALA A 37 -6.22 4.13 2.05
C ALA A 37 -7.27 4.89 2.88
N ALA A 38 -7.03 5.06 4.18
CA ALA A 38 -7.96 5.78 5.05
C ALA A 38 -8.06 7.26 4.68
N LYS A 39 -6.94 7.92 4.34
CA LYS A 39 -6.95 9.30 3.85
C LYS A 39 -7.75 9.43 2.56
N ALA A 40 -7.60 8.50 1.62
CA ALA A 40 -8.30 8.53 0.35
C ALA A 40 -9.80 8.25 0.49
N LEU A 41 -10.19 7.35 1.40
CA LEU A 41 -11.59 7.09 1.74
C LEU A 41 -12.19 8.17 2.66
N GLY A 42 -11.34 9.02 3.26
CA GLY A 42 -11.73 10.00 4.27
C GLY A 42 -12.22 9.36 5.58
N TRP A 43 -11.70 8.19 5.91
CA TRP A 43 -12.02 7.47 7.14
C TRP A 43 -11.13 7.92 8.30
N PRO A 44 -11.71 8.17 9.48
CA PRO A 44 -10.90 8.46 10.66
C PRO A 44 -10.12 7.21 11.07
N VAL A 45 -8.80 7.38 11.23
CA VAL A 45 -7.93 6.35 11.82
C VAL A 45 -7.69 6.73 13.25
N GLN A 46 -8.28 5.99 14.17
CA GLN A 46 -8.01 6.17 15.60
C GLN A 46 -7.07 5.06 16.06
N PRO A 47 -5.83 5.41 16.46
CA PRO A 47 -4.98 4.47 17.19
C PRO A 47 -5.61 4.24 18.56
N ASP A 48 -5.97 2.99 18.88
CA ASP A 48 -6.44 2.67 20.23
C ASP A 48 -5.21 2.66 21.15
N GLY A 49 -5.11 3.63 22.06
CA GLY A 49 -3.88 3.95 22.80
C GLY A 49 -3.43 2.89 23.81
N ALA A 50 -4.29 1.93 24.14
CA ALA A 50 -4.03 0.86 25.10
C ALA A 50 -4.11 -0.53 24.46
N ASP A 51 -4.94 -0.70 23.44
CA ASP A 51 -5.16 -1.99 22.80
C ASP A 51 -4.45 -2.06 21.45
N LYS A 52 -3.93 -3.26 21.17
CA LYS A 52 -3.23 -3.64 19.93
C LYS A 52 -4.17 -3.61 18.71
N GLN A 53 -4.96 -2.56 18.52
CA GLN A 53 -6.06 -2.48 17.57
C GLN A 53 -6.08 -1.12 16.88
N VAL A 54 -6.50 -1.09 15.61
CA VAL A 54 -6.73 0.14 14.86
C VAL A 54 -8.20 0.20 14.51
N ARG A 55 -8.86 1.30 14.89
CA ARG A 55 -10.25 1.54 14.50
C ARG A 55 -10.27 2.27 13.16
N LEU A 56 -10.99 1.69 12.20
CA LEU A 56 -11.16 2.17 10.85
C LEU A 56 -12.66 2.14 10.52
N ASN A 57 -13.26 3.31 10.28
CA ASN A 57 -14.69 3.43 9.95
C ASN A 57 -15.62 2.69 10.94
N GLY A 58 -15.35 2.82 12.25
CA GLY A 58 -16.12 2.12 13.30
C GLY A 58 -15.82 0.62 13.44
N SER A 59 -15.07 0.02 12.51
CA SER A 59 -14.63 -1.37 12.58
C SER A 59 -13.27 -1.48 13.26
N THR A 60 -13.08 -2.54 14.05
CA THR A 60 -11.84 -2.75 14.80
C THR A 60 -10.97 -3.77 14.08
N ILE A 61 -9.78 -3.36 13.66
CA ILE A 61 -8.80 -4.24 12.99
C ILE A 61 -7.69 -4.56 13.98
N PRO A 62 -7.46 -5.83 14.34
CA PRO A 62 -6.37 -6.19 15.23
C PRO A 62 -5.04 -5.90 14.55
N THR A 63 -4.09 -5.31 15.28
CA THR A 63 -2.75 -4.99 14.75
C THR A 63 -1.97 -6.22 14.28
N LYS A 64 -2.31 -7.41 14.78
CA LYS A 64 -1.75 -8.69 14.28
C LYS A 64 -2.16 -8.99 12.83
N ALA A 65 -3.32 -8.49 12.39
CA ALA A 65 -3.77 -8.62 11.00
C ALA A 65 -3.15 -7.54 10.09
N LEU A 66 -2.51 -6.52 10.67
CA LEU A 66 -1.77 -5.52 9.91
C LEU A 66 -0.34 -6.01 9.68
N ARG A 67 0.11 -5.92 8.43
CA ARG A 67 1.53 -6.12 8.11
C ARG A 67 2.27 -4.80 8.25
N ARG A 68 3.58 -4.85 8.44
CA ARG A 68 4.42 -3.64 8.50
C ARG A 68 5.54 -3.72 7.48
N LEU A 69 5.77 -2.64 6.76
CA LEU A 69 6.94 -2.45 5.92
C LEU A 69 8.15 -2.01 6.75
N LEU A 70 9.33 -2.01 6.14
CA LEU A 70 10.59 -1.67 6.82
C LEU A 70 10.66 -0.21 7.26
N ASP A 71 9.94 0.67 6.58
CA ASP A 71 9.78 2.10 6.91
C ASP A 71 8.78 2.35 8.05
N GLY A 72 8.15 1.31 8.60
CA GLY A 72 7.11 1.42 9.62
C GLY A 72 5.69 1.55 9.09
N THR A 73 5.50 1.67 7.77
CA THR A 73 4.18 1.78 7.14
C THR A 73 3.33 0.55 7.45
N LYS A 74 2.14 0.78 8.01
CA LYS A 74 1.16 -0.28 8.28
C LYS A 74 0.36 -0.60 7.02
N LEU A 75 0.29 -1.88 6.68
CA LEU A 75 -0.45 -2.42 5.57
C LEU A 75 -1.69 -3.15 6.06
N VAL A 76 -2.80 -2.97 5.34
CA VAL A 76 -4.07 -3.67 5.55
C VAL A 76 -4.43 -4.46 4.30
N ARG A 77 -5.02 -5.64 4.47
CA ARG A 77 -5.56 -6.41 3.35
C ARG A 77 -6.78 -5.72 2.76
N ILE A 78 -6.94 -5.76 1.44
CA ILE A 78 -8.14 -5.23 0.77
C ILE A 78 -9.42 -5.92 1.26
N SER A 79 -9.36 -7.22 1.55
CA SER A 79 -10.48 -8.00 2.11
C SER A 79 -11.00 -7.45 3.44
N HIS A 80 -10.12 -6.88 4.28
CA HIS A 80 -10.55 -6.19 5.48
C HIS A 80 -11.26 -4.87 5.15
N LEU A 81 -10.75 -4.09 4.19
CA LEU A 81 -11.42 -2.84 3.77
C LEU A 81 -12.84 -3.11 3.23
N GLU A 82 -12.98 -4.18 2.45
CA GLU A 82 -14.27 -4.67 1.96
C GLU A 82 -15.22 -5.02 3.10
N GLY A 83 -14.75 -5.81 4.08
CA GLY A 83 -15.51 -6.14 5.27
C GLY A 83 -15.91 -4.93 6.14
N THR A 84 -15.18 -3.80 6.04
CA THR A 84 -15.50 -2.53 6.73
C THR A 84 -16.42 -1.59 5.93
N GLY A 85 -16.93 -2.05 4.78
CA GLY A 85 -17.92 -1.32 3.97
C GLY A 85 -17.34 -0.52 2.80
N ALA A 86 -16.07 -0.71 2.42
CA ALA A 86 -15.54 -0.15 1.17
C ALA A 86 -15.75 -1.14 0.01
N PRO A 87 -16.65 -0.88 -0.95
CA PRO A 87 -16.85 -1.79 -2.08
C PRO A 87 -15.56 -1.89 -2.90
N VAL A 88 -15.25 -3.10 -3.39
CA VAL A 88 -14.03 -3.39 -4.16
C VAL A 88 -14.43 -3.84 -5.56
N ILE A 89 -14.00 -3.09 -6.57
CA ILE A 89 -14.24 -3.41 -7.98
C ILE A 89 -12.89 -3.75 -8.62
N ARG A 90 -12.71 -5.01 -9.01
CA ARG A 90 -11.49 -5.49 -9.69
C ARG A 90 -11.54 -5.13 -11.17
N ASN A 91 -10.44 -4.60 -11.70
CA ASN A 91 -10.28 -4.40 -13.14
C ASN A 91 -9.93 -5.74 -13.83
N GLN A 92 -10.30 -5.90 -15.11
CA GLN A 92 -10.10 -7.11 -15.93
C GLN A 92 -8.63 -7.57 -15.98
N SER A 93 -7.67 -6.65 -15.85
CA SER A 93 -6.23 -6.98 -15.83
C SER A 93 -5.75 -7.56 -14.49
N GLY A 94 -6.53 -7.47 -13.41
CA GLY A 94 -6.12 -7.91 -12.06
C GLY A 94 -5.03 -7.05 -11.39
N LYS A 95 -4.36 -6.16 -12.14
CA LYS A 95 -3.32 -5.25 -11.62
C LYS A 95 -3.87 -4.02 -10.90
N ALA A 96 -5.15 -3.71 -11.04
CA ALA A 96 -5.77 -2.55 -10.42
C ALA A 96 -7.14 -2.87 -9.82
N LEU A 97 -7.45 -2.26 -8.68
CA LEU A 97 -8.71 -2.39 -7.96
C LEU A 97 -9.20 -1.01 -7.55
N ASN A 98 -10.46 -0.70 -7.80
CA ASN A 98 -11.10 0.47 -7.22
C ASN A 98 -11.68 0.09 -5.86
N VAL A 99 -11.32 0.84 -4.82
CA VAL A 99 -11.73 0.58 -3.43
C VAL A 99 -12.44 1.82 -2.91
N GLY A 100 -13.71 1.66 -2.53
CA GLY A 100 -14.56 2.72 -1.98
C GLY A 100 -15.78 3.05 -2.85
N PRO A 101 -16.77 3.75 -2.29
CA PRO A 101 -17.98 4.17 -3.00
C PRO A 101 -17.68 5.19 -4.10
N ALA A 102 -18.59 5.34 -5.06
CA ALA A 102 -18.44 6.24 -6.22
C ALA A 102 -18.05 7.69 -5.86
N VAL A 103 -18.46 8.18 -4.68
CA VAL A 103 -18.16 9.53 -4.18
C VAL A 103 -16.74 9.66 -3.61
N ARG A 104 -16.20 8.61 -2.97
CA ARG A 104 -14.86 8.61 -2.36
C ARG A 104 -14.23 7.24 -2.50
N TYR A 105 -13.34 7.12 -3.48
CA TYR A 105 -12.64 5.88 -3.77
C TYR A 105 -11.20 6.17 -4.16
N PHE A 106 -10.39 5.12 -4.13
CA PHE A 106 -9.03 5.13 -4.66
C PHE A 106 -8.79 3.92 -5.55
N THR A 107 -7.81 4.01 -6.44
CA THR A 107 -7.36 2.89 -7.25
C THR A 107 -6.11 2.29 -6.61
N ALA A 108 -6.23 1.08 -6.06
CA ALA A 108 -5.11 0.27 -5.62
C ALA A 108 -4.43 -0.34 -6.84
N VAL A 109 -3.13 -0.09 -7.04
CA VAL A 109 -2.35 -0.61 -8.17
C VAL A 109 -1.27 -1.55 -7.68
N VAL A 110 -1.30 -2.79 -8.15
CA VAL A 110 -0.25 -3.79 -7.93
C VAL A 110 0.83 -3.57 -8.99
N ASP A 111 1.88 -2.87 -8.59
CA ASP A 111 3.00 -2.53 -9.44
C ASP A 111 4.00 -3.70 -9.57
N ASP A 112 4.92 -3.58 -10.52
CA ASP A 112 5.95 -4.56 -10.81
C ASP A 112 6.93 -4.73 -9.64
N LYS A 113 7.46 -5.95 -9.53
CA LYS A 113 8.44 -6.32 -8.51
C LYS A 113 9.83 -6.26 -9.10
N ARG A 114 10.80 -5.77 -8.33
CA ARG A 114 12.22 -5.84 -8.69
C ARG A 114 13.10 -6.12 -7.49
N ALA A 115 14.22 -6.77 -7.73
CA ALA A 115 15.27 -6.98 -6.75
C ALA A 115 16.51 -6.20 -7.19
N GLU A 116 17.05 -5.39 -6.29
CA GLU A 116 18.28 -4.63 -6.49
C GLU A 116 19.35 -5.23 -5.59
N VAL A 117 20.48 -5.61 -6.20
CA VAL A 117 21.64 -6.17 -5.50
C VAL A 117 22.78 -5.18 -5.59
N SER A 118 23.17 -4.60 -4.46
CA SER A 118 24.37 -3.78 -4.34
C SER A 118 25.54 -4.64 -3.89
N LEU A 119 26.49 -4.87 -4.81
CA LEU A 119 27.74 -5.58 -4.51
C LEU A 119 28.68 -4.72 -3.64
N ALA A 120 28.63 -3.40 -3.79
CA ALA A 120 29.42 -2.47 -2.99
C ALA A 120 28.97 -2.47 -1.51
N GLU A 121 27.66 -2.48 -1.28
CA GLU A 121 27.08 -2.47 0.06
C GLU A 121 26.85 -3.87 0.64
N GLN A 122 27.04 -4.92 -0.18
CA GLN A 122 26.66 -6.30 0.16
C GLN A 122 25.21 -6.39 0.65
N ARG A 123 24.29 -5.78 -0.13
CA ARG A 123 22.87 -5.65 0.21
C ARG A 123 21.95 -6.09 -0.92
N LEU A 124 20.86 -6.73 -0.55
CA LEU A 124 19.70 -7.01 -1.38
C LEU A 124 18.52 -6.16 -0.90
N ARG A 125 17.91 -5.44 -1.84
CA ARG A 125 16.67 -4.69 -1.64
C ARG A 125 15.61 -5.20 -2.60
N CYS A 126 14.46 -5.60 -2.08
CA CYS A 126 13.32 -6.02 -2.90
C CYS A 126 12.24 -4.95 -2.84
N TRP A 127 11.82 -4.52 -4.03
CA TRP A 127 10.86 -3.46 -4.23
C TRP A 127 9.60 -3.99 -4.90
N GLN A 128 8.46 -3.40 -4.56
CA GLN A 128 7.24 -3.48 -5.36
C GLN A 128 6.74 -2.05 -5.59
N GLY A 129 6.74 -1.61 -6.86
CA GLY A 129 6.60 -0.18 -7.17
C GLY A 129 7.69 0.63 -6.48
N LYS A 130 7.31 1.64 -5.70
CA LYS A 130 8.27 2.47 -4.93
C LYS A 130 8.50 1.95 -3.51
N ARG A 131 7.82 0.89 -3.09
CA ARG A 131 7.86 0.40 -1.71
C ARG A 131 8.97 -0.62 -1.52
N LEU A 132 9.82 -0.37 -0.52
CA LEU A 132 10.82 -1.34 -0.07
C LEU A 132 10.13 -2.41 0.79
N VAL A 133 10.06 -3.62 0.27
CA VAL A 133 9.33 -4.74 0.86
C VAL A 133 10.25 -5.61 1.73
N LEU A 134 11.50 -5.77 1.31
CA LEU A 134 12.50 -6.56 1.99
C LEU A 134 13.89 -5.94 1.79
N GLU A 135 14.72 -6.00 2.83
CA GLU A 135 16.12 -5.64 2.79
C GLU A 135 16.90 -6.66 3.60
N SER A 136 18.02 -7.12 3.05
CA SER A 136 18.90 -8.06 3.74
C SER A 136 20.35 -7.84 3.35
N ARG A 137 21.26 -8.27 4.23
CA ARG A 137 22.67 -8.45 3.87
C ARG A 137 22.79 -9.67 2.96
N ILE A 138 23.68 -9.60 2.00
CA ILE A 138 24.06 -10.73 1.16
C ILE A 138 25.56 -10.97 1.24
N SER A 139 26.00 -12.11 0.72
CA SER A 139 27.39 -12.34 0.34
C SER A 139 27.46 -12.49 -1.16
N SER A 140 28.31 -11.71 -1.82
CA SER A 140 28.62 -11.90 -3.23
C SER A 140 29.73 -12.95 -3.40
N GLY A 141 29.93 -13.38 -4.65
CA GLY A 141 30.99 -14.32 -5.01
C GLY A 141 32.40 -13.78 -4.67
N ARG A 142 33.31 -14.71 -4.37
CA ARG A 142 34.68 -14.40 -3.97
C ARG A 142 35.38 -13.62 -5.09
N ARG A 143 36.16 -12.60 -4.74
CA ARG A 143 36.91 -11.75 -5.69
C ARG A 143 36.03 -11.02 -6.73
N GLY A 144 34.77 -10.72 -6.41
CA GLY A 144 33.89 -9.95 -7.31
C GLY A 144 33.35 -10.76 -8.48
N SER A 145 33.23 -12.09 -8.34
CA SER A 145 32.75 -12.96 -9.41
C SER A 145 31.24 -12.86 -9.69
N THR A 146 30.49 -12.12 -8.87
CA THR A 146 29.08 -11.85 -9.16
C THR A 146 29.00 -10.77 -10.25
N PRO A 147 28.49 -11.09 -11.46
CA PRO A 147 28.42 -10.13 -12.54
C PRO A 147 27.41 -9.03 -12.25
N THR A 148 27.71 -7.81 -12.72
CA THR A 148 26.77 -6.68 -12.70
C THR A 148 25.91 -6.69 -13.95
N GLY A 149 24.61 -6.41 -13.81
CA GLY A 149 23.71 -6.36 -14.97
C GLY A 149 22.23 -6.38 -14.57
N SER A 150 21.37 -6.42 -15.58
CA SER A 150 19.94 -6.67 -15.42
C SER A 150 19.65 -8.15 -15.67
N PHE A 151 19.01 -8.80 -14.71
CA PHE A 151 18.62 -10.21 -14.76
C PHE A 151 17.10 -10.31 -14.56
N ARG A 152 16.46 -11.35 -15.12
CA ARG A 152 15.02 -11.59 -15.02
C ARG A 152 14.74 -13.04 -14.66
#